data_AF-A0A0M8XTC6-F1
#
_entry.id   AF-A0A0M8XTC6-F1
#
_cell.length_a   1.000
_cell.length_b   1.000
_cell.length_c   1.000
_cell.angle_alpha   90.00
_cell.angle_beta   90.00
_cell.angle_gamma   90.00
#
_symmetry.space_group_name_H-M   'P 1'
#
loop_
_entity.id
_entity.type
_entity.pdbx_description
1 polymer ?
#
loop_
_entity_poly.entity_id
_entity_poly.type
_entity_poly.pdbx_seq_one_letter_code
_entity_poly.pdbx_strand_id
1 'polypeptide(L)'
;MDREARELFRQLTPEPTTARDRNDRPVTIAPSERMVDITRRSRLIVVSDTVAQAVVALLARRGIDSEIGHVHVDPAENDEQVLGLLVTLDGRPAVVPIRPAARQLRAYPAVDAIDLTGHEPLRVIDLPADAVEPDGWVGAATISTAVAEHLTVPT
;
A
#
# COMPACT_ATOMS: atom_id res chain seq x y z
N MET A 1 -9.54 -0.40 -11.17
CA MET A 1 -8.50 -0.74 -10.18
C MET A 1 -7.48 0.38 -10.01
N ASP A 2 -6.42 0.52 -10.82
CA ASP A 2 -5.35 1.51 -10.53
C ASP A 2 -5.85 2.99 -10.47
N ARG A 3 -6.73 3.39 -11.40
CA ARG A 3 -7.37 4.72 -11.39
C ARG A 3 -8.23 4.96 -10.14
N GLU A 4 -9.04 3.97 -9.74
CA GLU A 4 -9.92 4.09 -8.57
C GLU A 4 -9.10 4.17 -7.28
N ALA A 5 -8.04 3.36 -7.18
CA ALA A 5 -7.09 3.43 -6.07
C ALA A 5 -6.45 4.81 -5.97
N ARG A 6 -6.04 5.38 -7.11
CA ARG A 6 -5.46 6.73 -7.17
C ARG A 6 -6.46 7.82 -6.78
N GLU A 7 -7.72 7.71 -7.17
CA GLU A 7 -8.78 8.64 -6.76
C GLU A 7 -8.99 8.62 -5.24
N LEU A 8 -8.99 7.43 -4.62
CA LEU A 8 -9.04 7.28 -3.16
C LEU A 8 -7.77 7.80 -2.47
N PHE A 9 -6.60 7.59 -3.08
CA PHE A 9 -5.32 8.08 -2.58
C PHE A 9 -5.26 9.61 -2.48
N ARG A 10 -5.86 10.32 -3.44
CA ARG A 10 -5.97 11.80 -3.38
C ARG A 10 -6.85 12.29 -2.23
N GLN A 11 -7.64 11.40 -1.65
CA GLN A 11 -8.58 11.68 -0.57
C GLN A 11 -8.12 11.06 0.75
N LEU A 12 -6.83 10.78 0.96
CA LEU A 12 -6.39 10.20 2.25
C LEU A 12 -6.73 11.10 3.45
N THR A 13 -6.67 12.42 3.28
CA THR A 13 -7.03 13.40 4.31
C THR A 13 -8.54 13.69 4.25
N PRO A 14 -9.28 13.62 5.37
CA PRO A 14 -10.69 14.02 5.39
C PRO A 14 -10.85 15.53 5.15
N GLU A 15 -11.87 15.90 4.39
CA GLU A 15 -12.22 17.31 4.16
C GLU A 15 -13.00 17.90 5.35
N PRO A 16 -12.92 19.22 5.58
CA PRO A 16 -13.80 19.91 6.52
C PRO A 16 -15.28 19.69 6.18
N THR A 17 -16.11 19.57 7.21
CA THR A 17 -17.55 19.37 7.04
C THR A 17 -18.31 20.64 7.35
N THR A 18 -19.35 20.95 6.57
CA THR A 18 -20.27 22.05 6.86
C THR A 18 -21.41 21.55 7.76
N ALA A 19 -21.57 22.16 8.93
CA ALA A 19 -22.68 21.92 9.85
C ALA A 19 -23.50 23.20 10.05
N ARG A 20 -24.60 23.12 10.82
CA ARG A 20 -25.36 24.29 11.26
C ARG A 20 -25.18 24.51 12.75
N ASP A 21 -24.98 25.76 13.16
CA ASP A 21 -24.96 26.14 14.57
C ASP A 21 -26.37 26.21 15.16
N ARG A 22 -26.48 26.55 16.45
CA ARG A 22 -27.75 26.71 17.17
C ARG A 22 -28.67 27.80 16.60
N ASN A 23 -28.16 28.69 15.74
CA ASN A 23 -28.89 29.78 15.11
C ASN A 23 -29.15 29.49 13.61
N ASP A 24 -29.02 28.23 13.18
CA ASP A 24 -29.18 27.78 11.80
C ASP A 24 -28.14 28.35 10.81
N ARG A 25 -27.01 28.86 11.31
CA ARG A 25 -25.93 29.41 10.46
C ARG A 25 -24.97 28.32 10.03
N PRO A 26 -24.51 28.31 8.76
CA PRO A 26 -23.50 27.36 8.32
C PRO A 26 -22.17 27.64 9.02
N VAL A 27 -21.56 26.58 9.55
CA VAL A 27 -20.23 26.60 10.17
C VAL A 27 -19.37 25.49 9.57
N THR A 28 -18.12 25.82 9.24
CA THR A 28 -17.14 24.84 8.78
C THR A 28 -16.42 24.24 9.97
N ILE A 29 -16.46 22.91 10.09
CA ILE A 29 -15.81 22.14 11.14
C ILE A 29 -14.62 21.42 10.51
N ALA A 30 -13.41 21.83 10.89
CA ALA A 30 -12.20 21.11 10.51
C ALA A 30 -12.14 19.75 11.24
N PRO A 31 -11.64 18.69 10.59
CA PRO A 31 -11.44 17.42 11.26
C PRO A 31 -10.38 17.56 12.36
N SER A 32 -10.63 16.95 13.52
CA SER A 32 -9.61 16.84 14.57
C SER A 32 -8.43 16.00 14.10
N GLU A 33 -7.23 16.22 14.62
CA GLU A 33 -6.02 15.43 14.32
C GLU A 33 -6.27 13.92 14.44
N ARG A 34 -6.90 13.47 15.53
CA ARG A 34 -7.25 12.05 15.73
C ARG A 34 -8.15 11.48 14.61
N MET A 35 -9.08 12.28 14.11
CA MET A 35 -9.96 11.87 13.00
C MET A 35 -9.18 11.77 11.68
N VAL A 36 -8.26 12.72 11.44
CA VAL A 36 -7.35 12.71 10.29
C VAL A 36 -6.53 11.42 10.30
N ASP A 37 -5.91 11.07 11.42
CA ASP A 37 -5.05 9.89 11.54
C ASP A 37 -5.82 8.59 11.31
N ILE A 38 -6.97 8.41 11.96
CA ILE A 38 -7.82 7.21 11.81
C ILE A 38 -8.30 7.07 10.36
N THR A 39 -8.79 8.17 9.78
CA THR A 39 -9.31 8.17 8.41
C THR A 39 -8.21 7.87 7.41
N ARG A 40 -7.04 8.48 7.58
CA ARG A 40 -5.88 8.25 6.72
C ARG A 40 -5.45 6.79 6.75
N ARG A 41 -5.28 6.20 7.94
CA ARG A 41 -4.89 4.78 8.09
C ARG A 41 -5.91 3.86 7.45
N SER A 42 -7.20 4.08 7.70
CA SER A 42 -8.28 3.27 7.12
C SER A 42 -8.30 3.37 5.58
N ARG A 43 -8.21 4.58 5.02
CA ARG A 43 -8.19 4.78 3.57
C ARG A 43 -6.93 4.18 2.93
N LEU A 44 -5.79 4.25 3.60
CA LEU A 44 -4.54 3.68 3.10
C LEU A 44 -4.62 2.16 2.94
N ILE A 45 -5.27 1.45 3.87
CA ILE A 45 -5.52 0.00 3.75
C ILE A 45 -6.36 -0.30 2.49
N VAL A 46 -7.43 0.46 2.25
CA VAL A 46 -8.30 0.26 1.07
C VAL A 46 -7.58 0.54 -0.24
N VAL A 47 -6.78 1.62 -0.29
CA VAL A 47 -5.96 1.94 -1.46
C VAL A 47 -4.94 0.83 -1.69
N SER A 48 -4.26 0.39 -0.62
CA SER A 48 -3.28 -0.69 -0.67
C SER A 48 -3.87 -2.01 -1.18
N ASP A 49 -5.05 -2.41 -0.71
CA ASP A 49 -5.77 -3.59 -1.21
C ASP A 49 -6.03 -3.50 -2.71
N THR A 50 -6.54 -2.36 -3.17
CA THR A 50 -6.83 -2.17 -4.60
C THR A 50 -5.57 -2.22 -5.46
N VAL A 51 -4.45 -1.68 -4.96
CA VAL A 51 -3.14 -1.76 -5.64
C VAL A 51 -2.61 -3.20 -5.62
N ALA A 52 -2.69 -3.90 -4.49
CA ALA A 52 -2.25 -5.29 -4.35
C ALA A 52 -3.02 -6.21 -5.32
N GLN A 53 -4.35 -6.04 -5.43
CA GLN A 53 -5.17 -6.74 -6.42
C GLN A 53 -4.70 -6.49 -7.86
N ALA A 54 -4.41 -5.24 -8.20
CA ALA A 54 -3.90 -4.90 -9.52
C ALA A 54 -2.50 -5.50 -9.78
N VAL A 55 -1.62 -5.51 -8.77
CA VAL A 55 -0.28 -6.11 -8.85
C VAL A 55 -0.37 -7.62 -9.05
N VAL A 56 -1.19 -8.34 -8.27
CA VAL A 56 -1.42 -9.79 -8.43
C VAL A 56 -1.91 -10.10 -9.85
N ALA A 57 -2.90 -9.34 -10.34
CA ALA A 57 -3.42 -9.54 -11.68
C ALA A 57 -2.37 -9.32 -12.78
N LEU A 58 -1.41 -8.41 -12.57
CA LEU A 58 -0.31 -8.16 -13.50
C LEU A 58 0.79 -9.23 -13.42
N LEU A 59 1.12 -9.72 -12.22
CA LEU A 59 2.07 -10.81 -12.00
C LEU A 59 1.55 -12.13 -12.60
N ALA A 60 0.26 -12.42 -12.43
CA ALA A 60 -0.38 -13.59 -13.01
C ALA A 60 -0.28 -13.61 -14.55
N ARG A 61 -0.41 -12.44 -15.22
CA ARG A 61 -0.22 -12.32 -16.68
C ARG A 61 1.21 -12.64 -17.14
N ARG A 62 2.18 -12.61 -16.22
CA ARG A 62 3.58 -12.97 -16.45
C ARG A 62 3.89 -14.42 -16.02
N GLY A 63 2.88 -15.19 -15.58
CA GLY A 63 3.06 -16.54 -15.07
C GLY A 63 3.73 -16.60 -13.69
N ILE A 64 3.69 -15.51 -12.92
CA ILE A 64 4.25 -15.45 -11.58
C ILE A 64 3.14 -15.65 -10.55
N ASP A 65 3.29 -16.68 -9.72
CA ASP A 65 2.36 -16.95 -8.63
C ASP A 65 2.52 -15.92 -7.51
N SER A 66 1.41 -15.31 -7.13
CA SER A 66 1.33 -14.36 -6.03
C SER A 66 -0.08 -14.31 -5.48
N GLU A 67 -0.20 -14.04 -4.19
CA GLU A 67 -1.48 -13.97 -3.48
C GLU A 67 -1.55 -12.71 -2.62
N ILE A 68 -2.76 -12.26 -2.32
CA ILE A 68 -2.96 -11.19 -1.35
C ILE A 68 -2.97 -11.85 0.03
N GLY A 69 -2.02 -11.43 0.87
CA GLY A 69 -1.92 -11.84 2.26
C GLY A 69 -2.76 -10.97 3.18
N HIS A 70 -2.36 -10.94 4.45
CA HIS A 70 -3.00 -10.12 5.46
C HIS A 70 -2.52 -8.65 5.39
N VAL A 71 -3.16 -7.81 6.20
CA VAL A 71 -2.61 -6.49 6.50
C VAL A 71 -1.33 -6.68 7.30
N HIS A 72 -0.29 -5.94 6.95
CA HIS A 72 0.99 -5.90 7.65
C HIS A 72 1.37 -4.47 8.02
N VAL A 73 2.21 -4.35 9.03
CA VAL A 73 2.92 -3.13 9.38
C VAL A 73 4.36 -3.27 8.91
N ASP A 74 4.81 -2.37 8.03
CA ASP A 74 6.21 -2.29 7.61
C ASP A 74 7.01 -1.49 8.67
N PRO A 75 8.01 -2.09 9.34
CA PRO A 75 8.81 -1.43 10.37
C PRO A 75 9.57 -0.20 9.86
N ALA A 76 9.80 -0.13 8.55
CA ALA A 76 10.45 1.01 7.93
C ALA A 76 9.50 2.22 7.75
N GLU A 77 8.19 2.06 7.97
CA GLU A 77 7.18 3.03 7.58
C GLU A 77 6.14 3.30 8.67
N ASN A 78 6.51 4.09 9.69
CA ASN A 78 5.65 4.81 10.65
C ASN A 78 4.36 4.09 11.11
N ASP A 79 4.41 2.79 11.32
CA ASP A 79 3.29 1.93 11.71
C ASP A 79 2.07 1.98 10.76
N GLU A 80 2.28 2.30 9.48
CA GLU A 80 1.21 2.28 8.48
C GLU A 80 0.82 0.84 8.14
N GLN A 81 -0.48 0.55 8.23
CA GLN A 81 -1.07 -0.75 7.92
C GLN A 81 -1.42 -0.83 6.43
N VAL A 82 -0.87 -1.82 5.73
CA VAL A 82 -1.03 -2.02 4.27
C VAL A 82 -1.16 -3.51 3.95
N LEU A 83 -1.72 -3.87 2.81
CA LEU A 83 -1.85 -5.26 2.39
C LEU A 83 -0.48 -5.83 1.98
N GLY A 84 -0.17 -7.03 2.46
CA GLY A 84 0.99 -7.78 2.02
C GLY A 84 0.69 -8.57 0.74
N LEU A 85 1.63 -8.57 -0.18
CA LEU A 85 1.67 -9.49 -1.30
C LEU A 85 2.51 -10.72 -0.89
N LEU A 86 1.89 -11.90 -0.87
CA LEU A 86 2.58 -13.17 -0.65
C LEU A 86 3.19 -13.64 -1.97
N VAL A 87 4.49 -13.89 -1.95
CA VAL A 87 5.28 -14.26 -3.13
C VAL A 87 6.33 -15.30 -2.78
N THR A 88 6.88 -15.95 -3.80
CA THR A 88 8.11 -16.74 -3.66
C THR A 88 9.30 -15.94 -4.18
N LEU A 89 10.20 -15.58 -3.27
CA LEU A 89 11.40 -14.80 -3.55
C LEU A 89 12.64 -15.69 -3.40
N ASP A 90 13.40 -15.88 -4.47
CA ASP A 90 14.58 -16.76 -4.48
C ASP A 90 14.27 -18.16 -3.88
N GLY A 91 13.10 -18.73 -4.20
CA GLY A 91 12.64 -20.03 -3.69
C GLY A 91 12.14 -20.04 -2.25
N ARG A 92 11.98 -18.88 -1.61
CA ARG A 92 11.50 -18.76 -0.22
C ARG A 92 10.18 -17.99 -0.14
N PRO A 93 9.22 -18.41 0.70
CA PRO A 93 8.02 -17.63 0.96
C PRO A 93 8.36 -16.26 1.57
N ALA A 94 7.81 -15.22 0.98
CA ALA A 94 8.03 -13.83 1.40
C ALA A 94 6.72 -13.04 1.36
N VAL A 95 6.70 -11.95 2.13
CA VAL A 95 5.64 -10.95 2.10
C VAL A 95 6.21 -9.60 1.70
N VAL A 96 5.54 -8.91 0.77
CA VAL A 96 5.88 -7.55 0.34
C VAL A 96 4.73 -6.61 0.70
N PRO A 97 4.85 -5.80 1.76
CA PRO A 97 3.86 -4.77 2.08
C PRO A 97 3.69 -3.78 0.90
N ILE A 98 2.48 -3.70 0.34
CA ILE A 98 2.16 -2.87 -0.83
C ILE A 98 1.71 -1.51 -0.34
N ARG A 99 2.68 -0.62 -0.08
CA ARG A 99 2.41 0.75 0.32
C ARG A 99 2.29 1.68 -0.88
N PRO A 100 1.13 2.34 -1.08
CA PRO A 100 1.01 3.43 -2.05
C PRO A 100 2.00 4.55 -1.73
N ALA A 101 2.62 5.15 -2.74
CA ALA A 101 3.63 6.20 -2.62
C ALA A 101 4.99 5.80 -2.01
N ALA A 102 5.21 4.51 -1.74
CA ALA A 102 6.52 4.03 -1.33
C ALA A 102 7.53 4.20 -2.47
N ARG A 103 8.74 4.67 -2.13
CA ARG A 103 9.88 4.74 -3.09
C ARG A 103 10.68 3.45 -3.14
N GLN A 104 10.53 2.63 -2.11
CA GLN A 104 11.17 1.34 -1.95
C GLN A 104 10.15 0.38 -1.40
N LEU A 105 10.17 -0.85 -1.89
CA LEU A 105 9.45 -1.97 -1.29
C LEU A 105 10.43 -2.85 -0.55
N ARG A 106 9.95 -3.57 0.45
CA ARG A 106 10.75 -4.52 1.22
C ARG A 106 10.05 -5.86 1.22
N ALA A 107 10.78 -6.90 0.87
CA ALA A 107 10.31 -8.26 1.01
C ALA A 107 10.82 -8.80 2.35
N TYR A 108 9.91 -9.27 3.18
CA TYR A 108 10.20 -9.87 4.48
C TYR A 108 9.95 -11.38 4.42
N PRO A 109 10.53 -12.18 5.34
CA PRO A 109 10.12 -13.58 5.49
C PRO A 109 8.61 -13.66 5.74
N ALA A 110 7.94 -14.64 5.11
CA ALA A 110 6.55 -14.90 5.46
C ALA A 110 6.46 -15.40 6.91
N VAL A 111 5.81 -14.62 7.77
CA VAL A 111 5.59 -14.93 9.18
C VAL A 111 4.11 -14.81 9.51
N ASP A 112 3.66 -15.55 10.52
CA ASP A 112 2.26 -15.50 11.00
C ASP A 112 2.05 -14.29 11.95
N ALA A 113 2.56 -13.13 11.56
CA ALA A 113 2.50 -11.88 12.32
C ALA A 113 2.13 -10.72 11.40
N ILE A 114 1.22 -9.87 11.88
CA ILE A 114 0.84 -8.62 11.21
C ILE A 114 2.01 -7.62 11.26
N ASP A 115 2.60 -7.47 12.43
CA ASP A 115 3.74 -6.58 12.64
C ASP A 115 5.03 -7.32 12.28
N LEU A 116 5.78 -6.77 11.31
CA LEU A 116 7.03 -7.34 10.84
C LEU A 116 8.23 -6.82 11.65
N THR A 117 8.00 -6.10 12.75
CA THR A 117 9.05 -5.58 13.64
C THR A 117 9.93 -6.71 14.15
N GLY A 118 11.26 -6.50 14.09
CA GLY A 118 12.26 -7.50 14.48
C GLY A 118 12.63 -8.49 13.36
N HIS A 119 12.01 -8.39 12.18
CA HIS A 119 12.38 -9.18 11.01
C HIS A 119 13.20 -8.35 10.01
N GLU A 120 14.37 -8.85 9.62
CA GLU A 120 15.18 -8.21 8.59
C GLU A 120 14.57 -8.44 7.19
N PRO A 121 14.55 -7.42 6.31
CA PRO A 121 14.14 -7.61 4.93
C PRO A 121 15.04 -8.63 4.22
N LEU A 122 14.43 -9.61 3.58
CA LEU A 122 15.10 -10.51 2.63
C LEU A 122 15.63 -9.73 1.42
N ARG A 123 14.92 -8.66 1.04
CA ARG A 123 15.25 -7.81 -0.10
C ARG A 123 14.67 -6.41 0.08
N VAL A 124 15.43 -5.42 -0.36
CA VAL A 124 14.93 -4.07 -0.63
C VAL A 124 14.84 -3.94 -2.15
N ILE A 125 13.68 -3.49 -2.63
CA ILE A 125 13.35 -3.33 -4.04
C ILE A 125 13.18 -1.84 -4.29
N ASP A 126 14.16 -1.23 -4.92
CA ASP A 126 14.09 0.18 -5.31
C ASP A 126 13.10 0.35 -6.47
N LEU A 127 12.19 1.31 -6.35
CA LEU A 127 11.38 1.72 -7.47
C LEU A 127 12.13 2.76 -8.31
N PRO A 128 11.90 2.82 -9.64
CA PRO A 128 12.52 3.83 -10.49
C PRO A 128 12.35 5.24 -9.93
N ALA A 129 13.37 6.10 -10.05
CA ALA A 129 13.34 7.44 -9.48
C ALA A 129 12.20 8.32 -10.04
N ASP A 130 11.77 8.04 -11.29
CA ASP A 130 10.68 8.68 -12.00
C ASP A 130 9.33 7.94 -11.85
N ALA A 131 9.28 6.87 -11.05
CA ALA A 131 8.06 6.11 -10.78
C ALA A 131 7.02 6.87 -9.96
N VAL A 132 7.48 7.87 -9.18
CA VAL A 132 6.63 8.65 -8.30
C VAL A 132 6.07 9.84 -9.06
N GLU A 133 4.77 9.82 -9.29
CA GLU A 133 4.05 10.91 -9.93
C GLU A 133 3.98 12.16 -9.03
N PRO A 134 3.64 13.35 -9.56
CA PRO A 134 3.61 14.59 -8.78
C PRO A 134 2.69 14.57 -7.55
N ASP A 135 1.63 13.75 -7.57
CA ASP A 135 0.74 13.54 -6.42
C ASP A 135 1.30 12.52 -5.40
N GLY A 136 2.51 11.98 -5.62
CA GLY A 136 3.13 10.94 -4.82
C GLY A 136 2.71 9.52 -5.26
N TRP A 137 1.85 9.38 -6.26
CA TRP A 137 1.35 8.09 -6.70
C TRP A 137 2.43 7.22 -7.34
N VAL A 138 2.35 5.92 -7.08
CA VAL A 138 3.12 4.89 -7.79
C VAL A 138 2.13 3.84 -8.28
N GLY A 139 2.07 3.64 -9.60
CA GLY A 139 1.11 2.72 -10.21
C GLY A 139 1.45 1.24 -10.01
N ALA A 140 0.42 0.40 -10.00
CA ALA A 140 0.56 -1.06 -9.88
C ALA A 140 1.43 -1.67 -10.98
N ALA A 141 1.43 -1.09 -12.19
CA ALA A 141 2.31 -1.53 -13.28
C ALA A 141 3.79 -1.41 -12.95
N THR A 142 4.19 -0.27 -12.36
CA THR A 142 5.57 -0.02 -11.94
C THR A 142 5.96 -0.94 -10.80
N ILE A 143 5.11 -1.07 -9.78
CA ILE A 143 5.31 -1.99 -8.66
C ILE A 143 5.47 -3.43 -9.17
N SER A 144 4.55 -3.90 -10.02
CA SER A 144 4.59 -5.26 -10.54
C SER A 144 5.88 -5.53 -11.32
N THR A 145 6.36 -4.57 -12.09
CA THR A 145 7.60 -4.69 -12.88
C THR A 145 8.81 -4.81 -11.96
N ALA A 146 8.96 -3.90 -11.00
CA ALA A 146 10.06 -3.93 -10.04
C ALA A 146 10.06 -5.21 -9.19
N VAL A 147 8.88 -5.65 -8.73
CA VAL A 147 8.77 -6.90 -7.96
C VAL A 147 9.10 -8.11 -8.83
N ALA A 148 8.57 -8.19 -10.06
CA ALA A 148 8.75 -9.34 -10.95
C ALA A 148 10.22 -9.64 -11.29
N GLU A 149 11.09 -8.64 -11.32
CA GLU A 149 12.54 -8.81 -11.57
C GLU A 149 13.22 -9.69 -10.51
N HIS A 150 12.60 -9.86 -9.36
CA HIS A 150 13.13 -10.63 -8.24
C HIS A 150 12.35 -11.93 -7.97
N LEU A 151 11.23 -12.15 -8.65
CA LEU A 151 10.39 -13.33 -8.43
C LEU A 151 10.77 -14.45 -9.40
N THR A 152 10.70 -15.68 -8.91
CA THR A 152 10.90 -16.87 -9.74
C THR A 152 9.59 -17.28 -10.40
N VAL A 153 9.65 -17.57 -11.71
CA VAL A 153 8.54 -18.25 -12.41
C VAL A 153 8.55 -19.73 -11.99
N PRO A 154 7.41 -20.31 -11.59
CA PRO A 154 7.32 -21.75 -11.35
C PRO A 154 7.76 -22.51 -12.62
N THR A 155 8.65 -23.49 -12.47
CA THR A 155 9.14 -24.33 -13.57
C THR A 155 8.26 -25.55 -13.79
#